data_AF-A0A1A9AAF1-F1
#
_entry.id   AF-A0A1A9AAF1-F1
#
_cell.length_a   1.000
_cell.length_b   1.000
_cell.length_c   1.000
_cell.angle_alpha   90.00
_cell.angle_beta   90.00
_cell.angle_gamma   90.00
#
_symmetry.space_group_name_H-M   'P 1'
#
loop_
_entity.id
_entity.type
_entity.pdbx_description
1 polymer ?
#
loop_
_entity_poly.entity_id
_entity_poly.type
_entity_poly.pdbx_seq_one_letter_code
_entity_poly.pdbx_strand_id
1 'polypeptide(L)'
;MNEHTSDKLVRLTDLYNELDKFFTENENKKEVCTGNFISLYNNYVDECRNGYDDHFCDELKNFRKKYNSFIKNVMKCEELYLLPPVERFDIVGTTIIPFSFISVTSLILPILYKFTAFGPWIRRLLGRNENILEYINEEENHSLNTYEIQDDNSNMPNYYITYNSS
;
A
#
# COMPACT_ATOMS: atom_id res chain seq x y z
N MET A 1 -37.63 -20.75 13.51
CA MET A 1 -36.31 -20.22 13.89
C MET A 1 -35.35 -21.41 13.92
N ASN A 2 -34.22 -21.36 13.20
CA ASN A 2 -33.20 -22.42 13.29
C ASN A 2 -32.47 -22.30 14.64
N GLU A 3 -32.16 -23.42 15.30
CA GLU A 3 -31.42 -23.48 16.56
C GLU A 3 -30.09 -22.71 16.47
N HIS A 4 -29.39 -22.83 15.34
CA HIS A 4 -28.13 -22.13 15.07
C HIS A 4 -28.30 -20.59 14.96
N THR A 5 -29.44 -20.11 14.45
CA THR A 5 -29.75 -18.67 14.39
C THR A 5 -30.07 -18.14 15.78
N SER A 6 -30.74 -18.95 16.61
CA SER A 6 -31.05 -18.60 17.99
C SER A 6 -29.80 -18.46 18.85
N ASP A 7 -28.84 -19.39 18.73
CA ASP A 7 -27.58 -19.35 19.49
C ASP A 7 -26.76 -18.09 19.22
N LYS A 8 -26.58 -17.73 17.94
CA LYS A 8 -25.85 -16.50 17.56
C LYS A 8 -26.49 -15.22 18.10
N LEU A 9 -27.82 -15.15 18.10
CA LEU A 9 -28.53 -14.00 18.66
C LEU A 9 -28.33 -13.89 20.17
N VAL A 10 -28.34 -15.02 20.89
CA VAL A 10 -28.03 -15.05 22.33
C VAL A 10 -26.60 -14.58 22.57
N ARG A 11 -25.62 -15.12 21.84
CA ARG A 11 -24.21 -14.72 21.93
C ARG A 11 -23.98 -13.22 21.72
N LEU A 12 -24.62 -12.63 20.70
CA LEU A 12 -24.55 -11.19 20.44
C LEU A 12 -25.23 -10.39 21.56
N THR A 13 -26.39 -10.84 22.02
CA THR A 13 -27.14 -10.19 23.10
C THR A 13 -26.30 -10.14 24.38
N ASP A 14 -25.69 -11.25 24.76
CA ASP A 14 -24.83 -11.33 25.95
C ASP A 14 -23.62 -10.40 25.83
N LEU A 15 -22.98 -10.37 24.66
CA LEU A 15 -21.85 -9.49 24.39
C LEU A 15 -22.25 -8.01 24.51
N TYR A 16 -23.41 -7.63 23.96
CA TYR A 16 -23.92 -6.25 24.05
C TYR A 16 -24.36 -5.87 25.46
N ASN A 17 -24.90 -6.79 26.24
CA ASN A 17 -25.25 -6.55 27.65
C ASN A 17 -24.00 -6.23 28.48
N GLU A 18 -22.91 -6.98 28.28
CA GLU A 18 -21.64 -6.69 28.94
C GLU A 18 -21.04 -5.35 28.50
N LEU A 19 -21.19 -4.98 27.22
CA LEU A 19 -20.77 -3.67 26.72
C LEU A 19 -21.56 -2.53 27.36
N ASP A 20 -22.89 -2.67 27.47
CA ASP A 20 -23.77 -1.65 28.06
C ASP A 20 -23.48 -1.45 29.55
N LYS A 21 -23.27 -2.55 30.27
CA LYS A 21 -22.79 -2.54 31.65
C LYS A 21 -21.45 -1.82 31.77
N PHE A 22 -20.49 -2.15 30.90
CA PHE A 22 -19.19 -1.48 30.87
C PHE A 22 -19.32 0.02 30.62
N PHE A 23 -20.17 0.45 29.68
CA PHE A 23 -20.42 1.88 29.44
C PHE A 23 -21.01 2.56 30.66
N THR A 24 -22.05 1.98 31.26
CA THR A 24 -22.72 2.55 32.44
C THR A 24 -21.77 2.70 33.63
N GLU A 25 -20.90 1.72 33.85
CA GLU A 25 -19.94 1.73 34.96
C GLU A 25 -18.81 2.74 34.76
N ASN A 26 -18.43 3.02 33.50
CA ASN A 26 -17.22 3.76 33.15
C ASN A 26 -17.46 5.13 32.50
N GLU A 27 -18.72 5.49 32.21
CA GLU A 27 -19.06 6.81 31.65
C GLU A 27 -18.54 7.96 32.53
N ASN A 28 -18.51 7.75 33.86
CA ASN A 28 -18.08 8.73 34.84
C ASN A 28 -16.74 8.40 35.52
N LYS A 29 -16.14 7.23 35.23
CA LYS A 29 -14.93 6.74 35.88
C LYS A 29 -13.87 6.46 34.82
N LYS A 30 -12.75 7.17 34.87
CA LYS A 30 -11.64 7.03 33.88
C LYS A 30 -10.66 5.90 34.21
N GLU A 31 -10.97 5.02 35.15
CA GLU A 31 -9.95 4.11 35.71
C GLU A 31 -9.73 2.84 34.90
N VAL A 32 -10.73 2.33 34.16
CA VAL A 32 -10.64 1.02 33.49
C VAL A 32 -10.94 1.13 32.00
N CYS A 33 -9.90 0.95 31.18
CA CYS A 33 -9.99 0.99 29.72
C CYS A 33 -10.31 -0.37 29.07
N THR A 34 -10.55 -1.42 29.85
CA THR A 34 -10.71 -2.80 29.36
C THR A 34 -11.96 -3.44 29.94
N GLY A 35 -12.82 -3.97 29.06
CA GLY A 35 -14.01 -4.73 29.47
C GLY A 35 -13.71 -6.21 29.74
N ASN A 36 -14.57 -6.88 30.49
CA ASN A 36 -14.44 -8.32 30.74
C ASN A 36 -14.83 -9.18 29.53
N PHE A 37 -15.50 -8.59 28.54
CA PHE A 37 -15.97 -9.25 27.32
C PHE A 37 -14.89 -9.38 26.22
N ILE A 38 -13.68 -8.84 26.42
CA ILE A 38 -12.65 -8.77 25.37
C ILE A 38 -12.22 -10.17 24.91
N SER A 39 -12.08 -11.12 25.84
CA SER A 39 -11.77 -12.52 25.50
C SER A 39 -12.88 -13.17 24.67
N LEU A 40 -14.14 -12.92 25.04
CA LEU A 40 -15.30 -13.43 24.32
C LEU A 40 -15.38 -12.85 22.91
N TYR A 41 -15.17 -11.54 22.77
CA TYR A 41 -15.07 -10.87 21.48
C TYR A 41 -13.97 -11.49 20.60
N ASN A 42 -12.78 -11.72 21.14
CA ASN A 42 -11.66 -12.29 20.39
C ASN A 42 -11.97 -13.71 19.89
N ASN A 43 -12.64 -14.54 20.70
CA ASN A 43 -13.08 -15.86 20.26
C ASN A 43 -14.03 -15.77 19.07
N TYR A 44 -15.00 -14.85 19.09
CA TYR A 44 -15.91 -14.64 17.97
C TYR A 44 -15.22 -14.07 16.73
N VAL A 45 -14.19 -13.25 16.90
CA VAL A 45 -13.33 -12.80 15.80
C VAL A 45 -12.62 -13.98 15.14
N ASP A 46 -12.09 -14.92 15.94
CA ASP A 46 -11.43 -16.10 15.40
C ASP A 46 -12.42 -17.02 14.66
N GLU A 47 -13.65 -17.17 15.16
CA GLU A 47 -14.74 -17.84 14.43
C GLU A 47 -15.01 -17.17 13.07
N CYS A 48 -15.12 -15.84 13.05
CA CYS A 48 -15.33 -15.06 11.83
C CYS A 48 -14.18 -15.22 10.81
N ARG A 49 -12.93 -15.32 11.28
CA ARG A 49 -11.74 -15.46 10.41
C ARG A 49 -11.57 -16.87 9.84
N ASN A 50 -12.02 -17.89 10.57
CA ASN A 50 -11.95 -19.29 10.14
C ASN A 50 -13.10 -19.69 9.20
N GLY A 51 -14.06 -18.77 8.97
CA GLY A 51 -15.10 -18.86 7.96
C GLY A 51 -16.43 -19.24 8.57
N TYR A 52 -17.32 -18.24 8.74
CA TYR A 52 -18.75 -18.43 8.97
C TYR A 52 -19.53 -17.10 8.93
N ASP A 53 -20.77 -17.17 8.44
CA ASP A 53 -21.90 -16.20 8.46
C ASP A 53 -21.60 -14.68 8.52
N ASP A 54 -21.77 -14.04 7.36
CA ASP A 54 -21.57 -12.62 7.14
C ASP A 54 -22.37 -11.75 8.12
N HIS A 55 -23.61 -12.12 8.47
CA HIS A 55 -24.46 -11.26 9.30
C HIS A 55 -23.99 -11.18 10.76
N PHE A 56 -23.55 -12.30 11.35
CA PHE A 56 -23.02 -12.30 12.71
C PHE A 56 -21.71 -11.51 12.78
N CYS A 57 -20.82 -11.72 11.80
CA CYS A 57 -19.53 -11.05 11.75
C CYS A 57 -19.67 -9.56 11.42
N ASP A 58 -20.64 -9.17 10.61
CA ASP A 58 -20.96 -7.76 10.35
C ASP A 58 -21.46 -7.07 11.60
N GLU A 59 -22.28 -7.74 12.42
CA GLU A 59 -22.71 -7.18 13.68
C GLU A 59 -21.55 -7.07 14.69
N LEU A 60 -20.62 -8.03 14.67
CA LEU A 60 -19.39 -7.94 15.46
C LEU A 60 -18.51 -6.75 15.05
N LYS A 61 -18.51 -6.36 13.76
CA LYS A 61 -17.86 -5.11 13.30
C LYS A 61 -18.53 -3.87 13.87
N ASN A 62 -19.87 -3.86 13.98
CA ASN A 62 -20.62 -2.75 14.59
C ASN A 62 -20.30 -2.65 16.08
N PHE A 63 -20.28 -3.79 16.77
CA PHE A 63 -19.85 -3.87 18.16
C PHE A 63 -18.48 -3.24 18.37
N ARG A 64 -17.49 -3.65 17.56
CA ARG A 64 -16.13 -3.11 17.57
C ARG A 64 -16.12 -1.59 17.40
N LYS A 65 -16.86 -1.06 16.41
CA LYS A 65 -16.96 0.39 16.16
C LYS A 65 -17.51 1.12 17.39
N LYS A 66 -18.56 0.59 18.02
CA LYS A 66 -19.19 1.18 19.21
C LYS A 66 -18.21 1.25 20.38
N TYR A 67 -17.58 0.14 20.73
CA TYR A 67 -16.59 0.08 21.82
C TYR A 67 -15.39 1.00 21.55
N ASN A 68 -14.76 0.89 20.37
CA ASN A 68 -13.58 1.69 20.03
C ASN A 68 -13.88 3.20 20.03
N SER A 69 -15.08 3.60 19.59
CA SER A 69 -15.52 4.99 19.67
C SER A 69 -15.67 5.46 21.12
N PHE A 70 -16.28 4.65 21.98
CA PHE A 70 -16.46 4.99 23.39
C PHE A 70 -15.11 5.12 24.11
N ILE A 71 -14.23 4.14 23.96
CA ILE A 71 -12.91 4.13 24.60
C ILE A 71 -12.05 5.32 24.12
N LYS A 72 -12.07 5.63 22.82
CA LYS A 72 -11.28 6.72 22.24
C LYS A 72 -11.85 8.10 22.61
N ASN A 73 -13.16 8.29 22.46
CA ASN A 73 -13.77 9.63 22.51
C ASN A 73 -14.32 9.99 23.89
N VAL A 74 -14.82 9.01 24.65
CA VAL A 74 -15.41 9.22 25.98
C VAL A 74 -14.35 9.00 27.05
N MET A 75 -13.76 7.80 27.09
CA MET A 75 -12.78 7.46 28.12
C MET A 75 -11.39 8.06 27.86
N LYS A 76 -11.07 8.38 26.60
CA LYS A 76 -9.76 8.90 26.15
C LYS A 76 -8.59 7.96 26.49
N CYS A 77 -8.80 6.66 26.32
CA CYS A 77 -7.75 5.66 26.53
C CYS A 77 -6.76 5.62 25.35
N GLU A 78 -5.61 5.00 25.58
CA GLU A 78 -4.59 4.77 24.56
C GLU A 78 -5.06 3.77 23.48
N GLU A 79 -4.43 3.84 22.30
CA GLU A 79 -4.83 3.02 21.14
C GLU A 79 -4.61 1.52 21.36
N LEU A 80 -3.74 1.12 22.29
CA LEU A 80 -3.49 -0.29 22.62
C LEU A 80 -4.74 -1.01 23.15
N TYR A 81 -5.74 -0.27 23.65
CA TYR A 81 -7.00 -0.81 24.17
C TYR A 81 -8.06 -1.00 23.08
N LEU A 82 -7.78 -0.63 21.83
CA LEU A 82 -8.71 -0.82 20.73
C LEU A 82 -8.83 -2.30 20.36
N LEU A 83 -10.06 -2.72 20.08
CA LEU A 83 -10.34 -4.08 19.66
C LEU A 83 -9.73 -4.39 18.27
N PRO A 84 -9.20 -5.60 18.07
CA PRO A 84 -8.68 -6.03 16.78
C PRO A 84 -9.81 -6.08 15.73
N PRO A 85 -9.50 -5.89 14.44
CA PRO A 85 -10.48 -5.96 13.36
C PRO A 85 -11.08 -7.37 13.24
N VAL A 86 -12.35 -7.44 12.87
CA VAL A 86 -13.06 -8.72 12.64
C VAL A 86 -12.67 -9.30 11.29
N GLU A 87 -12.39 -8.43 10.31
CA GLU A 87 -12.00 -8.80 8.97
C GLU A 87 -10.74 -9.68 8.98
N ARG A 88 -10.78 -10.73 8.16
CA ARG A 88 -9.57 -11.44 7.81
C ARG A 88 -8.77 -10.54 6.88
N PHE A 89 -7.56 -10.18 7.27
CA PHE A 89 -6.59 -9.67 6.31
C PHE A 89 -6.32 -10.82 5.33
N ASP A 90 -6.84 -10.70 4.11
CA ASP A 90 -6.56 -11.67 3.08
C ASP A 90 -5.11 -11.47 2.62
N ILE A 91 -4.17 -12.06 3.36
CA ILE A 91 -2.72 -11.99 3.08
C ILE A 91 -2.47 -12.48 1.65
N VAL A 92 -3.24 -13.46 1.19
CA VAL A 92 -3.16 -14.03 -0.15
C VAL A 92 -3.66 -13.02 -1.18
N GLY A 93 -4.87 -12.46 -1.01
CA GLY A 93 -5.38 -11.41 -1.91
C GLY A 93 -4.50 -10.15 -1.94
N THR A 94 -4.04 -9.71 -0.77
CA THR A 94 -3.21 -8.50 -0.60
C THR A 94 -1.83 -8.65 -1.23
N THR A 95 -1.28 -9.87 -1.29
CA THR A 95 0.01 -10.13 -1.96
C THR A 95 -0.17 -10.44 -3.44
N ILE A 96 -1.19 -11.20 -3.84
CA ILE A 96 -1.44 -11.56 -5.24
C ILE A 96 -1.66 -10.32 -6.12
N ILE A 97 -2.36 -9.30 -5.61
CA ILE A 97 -2.66 -8.09 -6.37
C ILE A 97 -1.38 -7.40 -6.88
N PRO A 98 -0.42 -6.96 -6.04
CA PRO A 98 0.80 -6.33 -6.53
C PRO A 98 1.64 -7.26 -7.41
N PHE A 99 1.76 -8.56 -7.08
CA PHE A 99 2.52 -9.50 -7.91
C PHE A 99 1.91 -9.69 -9.31
N SER A 100 0.57 -9.77 -9.41
CA SER A 100 -0.12 -9.90 -10.69
C SER A 100 0.04 -8.64 -11.56
N PHE A 101 -0.07 -7.44 -10.97
CA PHE A 101 0.17 -6.18 -11.67
C PHE A 101 1.61 -6.05 -12.18
N ILE A 102 2.62 -6.39 -11.37
CA ILE A 102 4.03 -6.37 -11.79
C ILE A 102 4.25 -7.33 -12.96
N SER A 103 3.66 -8.52 -12.91
CA SER A 103 3.81 -9.53 -13.95
C SER A 103 3.15 -9.09 -15.27
N VAL A 104 1.91 -8.59 -15.21
CA VAL A 104 1.18 -8.08 -16.39
C VAL A 104 1.87 -6.87 -17.01
N THR A 105 2.32 -5.91 -16.18
CA THR A 105 3.04 -4.73 -16.68
C THR A 105 4.36 -5.14 -17.34
N SER A 106 5.13 -6.07 -16.76
CA SER A 106 6.39 -6.56 -17.35
C SER A 106 6.20 -7.19 -18.73
N LEU A 107 5.05 -7.83 -19.00
CA LEU A 107 4.74 -8.40 -20.32
C LEU A 107 4.29 -7.34 -21.33
N ILE A 108 3.52 -6.36 -20.89
CA ILE A 108 2.94 -5.33 -21.76
C ILE A 108 3.97 -4.25 -22.12
N LEU A 109 4.83 -3.85 -21.18
CA LEU A 109 5.84 -2.80 -21.36
C LEU A 109 6.75 -2.98 -22.59
N PRO A 110 7.38 -4.15 -22.85
CA PRO A 110 8.23 -4.33 -24.03
C PRO A 110 7.45 -4.26 -25.35
N ILE A 111 6.20 -4.73 -25.35
CA ILE A 111 5.31 -4.65 -26.52
C ILE A 111 4.96 -3.18 -26.79
N LEU A 112 4.58 -2.42 -25.75
CA LEU A 112 4.29 -0.99 -25.89
C LEU A 112 5.54 -0.21 -26.32
N TYR A 113 6.71 -0.53 -25.77
CA TYR A 113 7.97 0.10 -26.16
C TYR A 113 8.29 -0.09 -27.65
N LYS A 114 8.01 -1.27 -28.22
CA LYS A 114 8.30 -1.56 -29.63
C LYS A 114 7.23 -1.05 -30.60
N PHE A 115 5.96 -1.19 -30.25
CA PHE A 115 4.84 -1.04 -31.19
C PHE A 115 4.02 0.24 -31.02
N THR A 116 4.35 1.10 -30.05
CA THR A 116 3.63 2.37 -29.83
C THR A 116 4.58 3.57 -29.83
N ALA A 117 4.00 4.78 -29.91
CA ALA A 117 4.74 6.03 -29.77
C ALA A 117 5.46 6.19 -28.41
N PHE A 118 5.19 5.29 -27.46
CA PHE A 118 5.83 5.23 -26.15
C PHE A 118 7.33 4.95 -26.23
N GLY A 119 7.80 4.09 -27.14
CA GLY A 119 9.23 3.81 -27.31
C GLY A 119 10.05 5.04 -27.73
N PRO A 120 9.70 5.71 -28.84
CA PRO A 120 10.31 6.98 -29.23
C PRO A 120 10.13 8.09 -28.18
N TRP A 121 9.03 8.11 -27.44
CA TRP A 121 8.83 9.06 -26.34
C TRP A 121 9.77 8.80 -25.16
N ILE A 122 9.94 7.54 -24.73
CA ILE A 122 10.92 7.16 -23.70
C ILE A 122 12.35 7.47 -24.14
N ARG A 123 12.73 7.12 -25.37
CA ARG A 123 14.07 7.42 -25.91
C ARG A 123 14.34 8.92 -25.93
N ARG A 124 13.34 9.74 -26.30
CA ARG A 124 13.45 11.21 -26.21
C ARG A 124 13.57 11.70 -24.77
N LEU A 125 12.87 11.08 -23.82
CA LEU A 125 12.96 11.45 -22.40
C LEU A 125 14.34 11.12 -21.81
N LEU A 126 14.86 9.92 -22.10
CA LEU A 126 16.20 9.48 -21.67
C LEU A 126 17.30 10.31 -22.34
N GLY A 127 17.24 10.48 -23.66
CA GLY A 127 18.21 11.30 -24.40
C GLY A 127 18.16 12.78 -24.04
N ARG A 128 16.98 13.32 -23.65
CA ARG A 128 16.88 14.69 -23.11
C ARG A 128 17.65 14.83 -21.81
N ASN A 129 17.68 13.78 -20.98
CA ASN A 129 18.40 13.79 -19.71
C ASN A 129 19.91 13.62 -19.92
N GLU A 130 20.32 12.81 -20.90
CA GLU A 130 21.73 12.68 -21.32
C GLU A 130 22.28 14.01 -21.86
N ASN A 131 21.54 14.69 -22.74
CA ASN A 131 21.95 16.01 -23.26
C ASN A 131 22.04 17.09 -22.17
N ILE A 132 21.20 17.01 -21.12
CA ILE A 132 21.27 17.92 -19.95
C ILE A 132 22.53 17.61 -19.13
N LEU A 133 22.85 16.34 -18.92
CA LEU A 133 24.07 15.92 -18.20
C LEU A 133 25.33 16.29 -18.98
N GLU A 134 25.31 16.13 -20.31
CA GLU A 134 26.39 16.57 -21.20
C GLU A 134 26.58 18.08 -21.13
N TYR A 135 25.50 18.88 -21.18
CA TYR A 135 25.58 20.34 -21.01
C TYR A 135 26.15 20.76 -19.64
N ILE A 136 25.76 20.09 -18.55
CA ILE A 136 26.29 20.36 -17.20
C ILE A 136 27.78 19.99 -17.12
N ASN A 137 28.17 18.84 -17.67
CA ASN A 137 29.56 18.41 -17.70
C ASN A 137 30.40 19.30 -18.64
N GLU A 138 29.85 19.79 -19.75
CA GLU A 138 30.52 20.67 -20.70
C GLU A 138 30.73 22.06 -20.08
N GLU A 139 29.75 22.59 -19.35
CA GLU A 139 29.88 23.82 -18.55
C GLU A 139 30.92 23.67 -17.41
N GLU A 140 31.03 22.49 -16.79
CA GLU A 140 32.07 22.15 -15.82
C GLU A 140 33.46 22.01 -16.49
N ASN A 141 33.55 21.34 -17.65
CA ASN A 141 34.78 21.09 -18.40
C ASN A 141 35.36 22.35 -19.05
N HIS A 142 34.53 23.33 -19.43
CA HIS A 142 35.01 24.63 -19.91
C HIS A 142 35.74 25.44 -18.83
N SER A 143 35.54 25.14 -17.55
CA SER A 143 36.25 25.78 -16.42
C SER A 143 37.64 25.19 -16.14
N LEU A 144 38.00 24.07 -16.78
CA LEU A 144 39.24 23.32 -16.54
C LEU A 144 40.18 23.28 -17.76
N ASN A 145 40.20 24.32 -18.58
CA ASN A 145 41.20 24.45 -19.65
C ASN A 145 42.58 24.78 -19.06
N THR A 146 43.39 23.76 -18.78
CA THR A 146 44.85 23.87 -18.85
C THR A 146 45.39 22.81 -19.80
N TYR A 147 45.88 23.29 -20.94
CA TYR A 147 46.76 22.67 -21.94
C TYR A 147 47.41 21.32 -21.56
N GLU A 148 47.34 20.33 -22.46
CA GLU A 148 48.50 19.93 -23.28
C GLU A 148 48.13 18.93 -24.38
N ILE A 149 48.82 19.11 -25.51
CA ILE A 149 48.67 18.43 -26.80
C ILE A 149 49.39 17.07 -26.75
N GLN A 150 48.76 15.99 -27.19
CA GLN A 150 49.49 14.85 -27.74
C GLN A 150 48.69 14.12 -28.82
N ASP A 151 49.19 14.24 -30.04
CA ASP A 151 48.76 13.56 -31.27
C ASP A 151 48.89 12.05 -31.11
N ASP A 152 47.78 11.30 -31.22
CA ASP A 152 47.81 9.85 -31.38
C ASP A 152 47.14 9.44 -32.69
N ASN A 153 47.96 8.83 -33.53
CA ASN A 153 47.78 8.55 -34.93
C ASN A 153 46.92 7.27 -35.09
N SER A 154 45.59 7.40 -35.26
CA SER A 154 44.71 6.26 -35.55
C SER A 154 44.16 6.32 -36.97
N ASN A 155 44.60 5.39 -37.81
CA ASN A 155 44.23 5.15 -39.20
C ASN A 155 42.71 5.31 -39.48
N MET A 156 42.34 6.40 -40.17
CA MET A 156 41.00 6.61 -40.73
C MET A 156 40.97 6.22 -42.22
N PRO A 157 39.97 5.45 -42.71
CA PRO A 157 39.85 5.18 -44.14
C PRO A 157 39.49 6.48 -44.88
N ASN A 158 40.30 6.88 -45.84
CA ASN A 158 40.06 8.07 -46.68
C ASN A 158 38.78 7.90 -47.52
N TYR A 159 37.68 8.53 -47.11
CA TYR A 159 36.57 8.84 -48.02
C TYR A 159 36.78 10.24 -48.59
N TYR A 160 37.14 10.30 -49.87
CA TYR A 160 37.22 11.56 -50.62
C TYR A 160 35.80 12.04 -50.95
N ILE A 161 35.33 13.08 -50.29
CA ILE A 161 34.12 13.82 -50.67
C ILE A 161 34.57 15.02 -51.50
N THR A 162 34.46 14.92 -52.82
CA THR A 162 34.63 16.07 -53.73
C THR A 162 33.35 16.90 -53.74
N TYR A 163 33.43 18.13 -53.24
CA TYR A 163 32.41 19.15 -53.45
C TYR A 163 32.62 19.80 -54.83
N ASN A 164 31.65 19.61 -55.73
CA ASN A 164 31.51 20.46 -56.90
C ASN A 164 30.57 21.60 -56.56
N SER A 165 31.14 22.79 -56.35
CA SER A 165 30.38 24.05 -56.28
C SER A 165 30.19 24.58 -57.70
N SER A 166 28.95 24.86 -58.10
CA SER A 166 28.61 25.68 -59.28
C SER A 166 28.44 27.13 -58.87
#